data_AF-A0A6G3XL90-F1
#
_entry.id   AF-A0A6G3XL90-F1
#
_cell.length_a   1.000
_cell.length_b   1.000
_cell.length_c   1.000
_cell.angle_alpha   90.00
_cell.angle_beta   90.00
_cell.angle_gamma   90.00
#
_symmetry.space_group_name_H-M   'P 1'
#
loop_
_entity.id
_entity.type
_entity.pdbx_description
1 polymer ?
#
loop_
_entity_poly.entity_id
_entity_poly.type
_entity_poly.pdbx_seq_one_letter_code
_entity_poly.pdbx_strand_id
1 'polypeptide(L)' 'MTAHGTDRPLPLSVDRTSPVPLYFQLAQQLEAAVEQGRLAPGALLGNEVDLAARLGLSRPTVR' A
#
# COMPACT_ATOMS: atom_id res chain seq x y z
N MET A 1 -6.41 0.48 26.72
CA MET A 1 -7.01 0.60 25.38
C MET A 1 -6.18 1.63 24.60
N THR A 2 -5.00 1.23 24.14
CA THR A 2 -4.00 2.13 23.53
C THR A 2 -3.99 1.91 22.02
N ALA A 3 -4.55 2.87 21.31
CA ALA A 3 -4.49 2.96 19.86
C ALA A 3 -3.08 3.37 19.43
N HIS A 4 -2.26 2.39 19.06
CA HIS A 4 -1.00 2.61 18.36
C HIS A 4 -1.00 1.81 17.05
N GLY A 5 -1.86 2.22 16.12
CA GLY A 5 -1.62 1.92 14.70
C GLY A 5 -0.51 2.86 14.24
N THR A 6 0.74 2.51 14.55
CA THR A 6 1.89 3.33 14.18
C THR A 6 1.94 3.49 12.67
N ASP A 7 1.99 4.75 12.25
CA ASP A 7 2.34 5.33 10.96
C ASP A 7 3.71 4.84 10.43
N ARG A 8 4.01 3.54 10.51
CA ARG A 8 5.23 3.02 9.90
C ARG A 8 4.95 2.90 8.42
N PRO A 9 5.66 3.63 7.55
CA PRO A 9 5.44 3.55 6.13
C PRO A 9 5.64 2.11 5.66
N LEU A 10 4.59 1.50 5.10
CA LEU A 10 4.72 0.20 4.46
C LEU A 10 5.73 0.32 3.31
N PRO A 11 6.70 -0.60 3.19
CA PRO A 11 7.67 -0.62 2.10
C PRO A 11 7.01 -1.16 0.82
N LEU A 12 6.11 -0.36 0.24
CA LEU A 12 5.43 -0.65 -1.02
C LEU A 12 6.27 -0.09 -2.18
N SER A 13 6.33 -0.80 -3.30
CA SER A 13 7.02 -0.34 -4.52
C SER A 13 6.38 -0.96 -5.77
N VAL A 14 6.56 -0.35 -6.93
CA VAL A 14 6.00 -0.85 -8.19
C VAL A 14 7.08 -0.94 -9.27
N ASP A 15 7.05 -2.01 -10.04
CA ASP A 15 7.93 -2.21 -11.19
C ASP A 15 7.16 -1.96 -12.49
N ARG A 16 7.53 -0.89 -13.21
CA ARG A 16 6.90 -0.51 -14.48
C ARG A 16 7.43 -1.27 -15.69
N THR A 17 8.53 -2.01 -15.52
CA THR A 17 9.11 -2.85 -16.59
C THR A 17 8.48 -4.25 -16.61
N SER A 18 7.84 -4.63 -15.50
CA SER A 18 7.09 -5.88 -15.38
C SER A 18 5.86 -5.89 -16.30
N PRO A 19 5.52 -7.05 -16.90
CA PRO A 19 4.26 -7.21 -17.63
C PRO A 19 3.02 -7.20 -16.70
N VAL A 20 3.22 -7.24 -15.39
CA VAL A 20 2.13 -7.26 -14.40
C VAL A 20 1.54 -5.85 -14.25
N PRO A 21 0.20 -5.68 -14.33
CA PRO A 21 -0.43 -4.38 -14.12
C PRO A 21 -0.10 -3.74 -12.76
N LEU A 22 0.13 -2.42 -12.74
CA LEU A 22 0.58 -1.71 -11.53
C LEU A 22 -0.42 -1.78 -10.36
N TYR A 23 -1.72 -1.69 -10.63
CA TYR A 23 -2.75 -1.84 -9.60
C TYR A 23 -2.67 -3.23 -8.95
N PHE A 24 -2.38 -4.26 -9.75
CA PHE A 24 -2.30 -5.63 -9.29
C PHE A 24 -1.05 -5.86 -8.44
N GLN A 25 0.10 -5.28 -8.84
CA GLN A 25 1.32 -5.30 -8.03
C GLN A 25 1.09 -4.64 -6.66
N LEU A 26 0.35 -3.53 -6.63
CA LEU A 26 0.01 -2.83 -5.39
C LEU A 26 -0.93 -3.69 -4.52
N ALA A 27 -1.99 -4.25 -5.09
CA ALA A 27 -2.94 -5.11 -4.38
C ALA A 27 -2.25 -6.31 -3.73
N GLN A 28 -1.40 -7.02 -4.49
CA GLN A 28 -0.64 -8.17 -3.99
C GLN A 28 0.28 -7.82 -2.82
N GLN A 29 0.93 -6.65 -2.84
CA GLN A 29 1.78 -6.21 -1.73
C GLN A 29 0.98 -5.83 -0.48
N LEU A 30 -0.21 -5.25 -0.65
CA LEU A 30 -1.11 -4.94 0.45
C LEU A 30 -1.66 -6.21 1.10
N GLU A 31 -2.11 -7.17 0.29
CA GLU A 31 -2.54 -8.50 0.74
C GLU A 31 -1.42 -9.19 1.54
N ALA A 32 -0.21 -9.27 0.97
CA ALA A 32 0.94 -9.85 1.65
C ALA A 32 1.32 -9.09 2.95
N ALA A 33 1.13 -7.77 2.99
CA ALA A 33 1.39 -6.99 4.20
C ALA A 33 0.38 -7.31 5.31
N VAL A 34 -0.89 -7.57 4.97
CA VAL A 34 -1.92 -8.02 5.93
C VAL A 34 -1.61 -9.43 6.42
N GLU A 35 -1.34 -10.37 5.51
CA GLU A 35 -1.05 -11.77 5.85
C GLU A 35 0.17 -11.90 6.76
N GLN A 36 1.19 -11.06 6.54
CA GLN A 36 2.41 -11.06 7.35
C GLN A 36 2.28 -10.22 8.63
N GLY A 37 1.12 -9.63 8.91
CA GLY A 37 0.88 -8.78 10.08
C GLY A 37 1.63 -7.45 10.06
N ARG A 38 2.21 -7.05 8.90
CA ARG A 38 2.83 -5.72 8.71
C ARG A 38 1.77 -4.63 8.63
N LEU A 39 0.58 -4.96 8.12
CA LEU A 39 -0.62 -4.14 8.19
C LEU A 39 -1.60 -4.80 9.14
N ALA A 40 -1.69 -4.29 10.36
CA ALA A 40 -2.61 -4.81 11.36
C ALA A 40 -4.07 -4.47 11.01
N PRO A 41 -5.05 -5.29 11.42
CA PRO A 41 -6.46 -4.91 11.33
C PRO A 41 -6.72 -3.55 11.98
N GLY A 42 -7.39 -2.65 11.26
CA GLY A 42 -7.65 -1.28 11.72
C GLY A 42 -6.48 -0.30 11.56
N ALA A 43 -5.33 -0.74 11.03
CA ALA A 43 -4.26 0.18 10.64
C ALA A 43 -4.68 1.03 9.43
N LEU A 44 -4.26 2.29 9.44
CA LEU A 44 -4.53 3.22 8.34
C LEU A 44 -3.42 3.17 7.30
N LEU A 45 -3.80 3.11 6.02
CA LEU A 45 -2.87 3.20 4.88
C LEU A 45 -2.54 4.65 4.48
N GLY A 46 -3.28 5.62 5.03
CA GLY A 46 -3.30 7.00 4.54
C GLY A 46 -4.33 7.20 3.42
N ASN A 47 -4.36 8.38 2.83
CA ASN A 47 -5.24 8.67 1.69
C ASN A 47 -4.58 8.23 0.36
N GLU A 48 -5.42 8.05 -0.65
CA GLU A 48 -5.01 7.65 -2.01
C GLU A 48 -4.04 8.63 -2.69
N VAL A 49 -4.11 9.92 -2.35
CA VAL A 49 -3.28 10.96 -2.98
C VAL A 49 -1.84 10.82 -2.52
N ASP A 50 -1.64 10.66 -1.22
CA ASP A 50 -0.32 10.45 -0.62
C ASP A 50 0.26 9.11 -1.08
N LEU A 51 -0.56 8.06 -1.12
CA LEU A 51 -0.11 6.75 -1.57
C LEU A 51 0.28 6.76 -3.06
N ALA A 52 -0.51 7.40 -3.90
CA ALA A 52 -0.21 7.59 -5.32
C ALA A 52 1.08 8.39 -5.51
N ALA A 53 1.25 9.50 -4.78
CA ALA A 53 2.46 10.34 -4.86
C ALA A 53 3.72 9.56 -4.46
N ARG A 54 3.67 8.79 -3.36
CA ARG A 54 4.80 7.99 -2.87
C ARG A 54 5.23 6.89 -3.84
N LEU A 55 4.28 6.32 -4.58
CA LEU A 55 4.53 5.23 -5.54
C LEU A 55 4.71 5.72 -7.00
N GLY A 56 4.51 7.02 -7.24
CA GLY A 56 4.48 7.60 -8.59
C GLY A 56 3.33 7.04 -9.44
N LEU A 57 2.22 6.66 -8.82
CA LEU A 57 1.04 6.12 -9.50
C LEU A 57 0.03 7.23 -9.80
N SER A 58 -0.88 6.94 -10.73
CA SER A 58 -2.08 7.76 -10.91
C SER A 58 -3.09 7.44 -9.80
N ARG A 59 -3.89 8.42 -9.37
CA ARG A 59 -4.94 8.19 -8.35
C ARG A 59 -5.92 7.08 -8.76
N PRO A 60 -6.38 6.98 -10.01
CA PRO A 60 -7.23 5.86 -10.45
C PRO A 60 -6.60 4.47 -10.27
N THR A 61 -5.27 4.35 -10.29
CA THR A 61 -4.59 3.07 -10.07
C THR A 61 -4.62 2.62 -8.61
N VAL A 62 -4.84 3.55 -7.68
CA VAL A 62 -4.82 3.32 -6.23
C VAL A 62 -6.23 3.10 -5.65
N ARG A 63 -7.28 3.58 -6.34
CA ARG A 63 -8.69 3.52 -5.88
C ARG A 63 -9.31 2.12 -5.98
#